data_AF-A0A4Y7QMH1-F1
#
_entry.id   AF-A0A4Y7QMH1-F1
#
_cell.length_a   1.000
_cell.length_b   1.000
_cell.length_c   1.000
_cell.angle_alpha   90.00
_cell.angle_beta   90.00
_cell.angle_gamma   90.00
#
_symmetry.space_group_name_H-M   'P 1'
#
loop_
_entity.id
_entity.type
_entity.pdbx_description
1 polymer ?
#
loop_
_entity_poly.entity_id
_entity_poly.type
_entity_poly.pdbx_seq_one_letter_code
_entity_poly.pdbx_strand_id
1 'polypeptide(L)'
;MPRTSTPSPPPQFTPIDPLHSVPSTHHEHEEPAPRYDLTVSQAFRQWKTADEASAKLFELQPALHDLQNRLQVSHKELRVLKDTSAALFGMIHSRPSKSKLSFIPGKKKKEERNHEQTDALQASFDMAHQAEMKKSQEVEQMELQASDLLKNIEEFTSTAAVLDEAWTQLHRTINATPRTQLDREAIGTAEDAVMNGEAEFDIVTRTIADMTRARQTIQHAHHYFQNALRIYDAIRGPANKSVGSFGEMGRMHDYRASATLSEKAQVCLDEYFRVMESYVGTLPDERLADHDALKGSGLQQMLQIYKLLFGGHVMTTGTRESVLLMVEMQDKAFVHLTALAVWVQNRLPVVEEAKKGAEIRRNEQRRRLANLWLQSHRRRESLLSLPDGISLRSTI
;
A
#
# COMPACT_ATOMS: atom_id res chain seq x y z
N MET A 1 -17.20 -33.47 -44.64
CA MET A 1 -15.93 -34.14 -44.27
C MET A 1 -15.31 -33.35 -43.12
N PRO A 2 -15.47 -33.77 -41.85
CA PRO A 2 -14.90 -33.06 -40.71
C PRO A 2 -13.40 -33.36 -40.63
N ARG A 3 -12.57 -32.30 -40.55
CA ARG A 3 -11.13 -32.43 -40.31
C ARG A 3 -10.91 -32.65 -38.81
N THR A 4 -10.47 -33.84 -38.47
CA THR A 4 -9.93 -34.18 -37.15
C THR A 4 -8.59 -33.48 -36.95
N SER A 5 -8.54 -32.48 -36.06
CA SER A 5 -7.30 -31.89 -35.57
C SER A 5 -6.70 -32.80 -34.50
N THR A 6 -5.55 -33.39 -34.79
CA THR A 6 -4.71 -34.08 -33.82
C THR A 6 -4.13 -33.09 -32.79
N PRO A 7 -4.11 -33.43 -31.49
CA PRO A 7 -3.53 -32.58 -30.46
C PRO A 7 -1.99 -32.53 -30.58
N SER A 8 -1.43 -31.33 -30.49
CA SER A 8 0.02 -31.12 -30.41
C SER A 8 0.57 -31.65 -29.07
N PRO A 9 1.77 -32.27 -29.06
CA PRO A 9 2.39 -32.72 -27.83
C PRO A 9 2.82 -31.54 -26.93
N PRO A 10 2.85 -31.73 -25.60
CA PRO A 10 3.29 -30.70 -24.66
C PRO A 10 4.78 -30.37 -24.85
N PRO A 11 5.19 -29.11 -24.56
CA PRO A 11 6.58 -28.68 -24.70
C PRO A 11 7.48 -29.42 -23.72
N GLN A 12 8.57 -29.99 -24.23
CA GLN A 12 9.65 -30.54 -23.44
C GLN A 12 10.53 -29.39 -22.92
N PHE A 13 10.61 -29.25 -21.60
CA PHE A 13 11.53 -28.32 -20.95
C PHE A 13 12.94 -28.90 -20.98
N THR A 14 13.85 -28.21 -21.65
CA THR A 14 15.30 -28.45 -21.53
C THR A 14 15.83 -27.79 -20.24
N PRO A 15 16.70 -28.45 -19.46
CA PRO A 15 17.35 -27.84 -18.30
C PRO A 15 18.25 -26.68 -18.77
N ILE A 16 18.06 -25.51 -18.17
CA ILE A 16 18.93 -24.35 -18.39
C ILE A 16 20.16 -24.50 -17.48
N ASP A 17 21.34 -24.41 -18.09
CA ASP A 17 22.65 -24.41 -17.42
C ASP A 17 22.78 -23.29 -16.37
N PRO A 18 23.29 -23.58 -15.15
CA PRO A 18 23.48 -22.60 -14.10
C PRO A 18 24.92 -22.04 -14.14
N LEU A 19 25.16 -20.99 -14.93
CA LEU A 19 26.43 -20.25 -14.87
C LEU A 19 26.22 -18.74 -14.97
N HIS A 20 25.65 -18.14 -13.93
CA HIS A 20 25.92 -16.74 -13.58
C HIS A 20 25.72 -16.53 -12.08
N SER A 21 26.76 -16.84 -11.30
CA SER A 21 26.86 -16.51 -9.89
C SER A 21 27.07 -15.00 -9.73
N VAL A 22 25.99 -14.28 -9.43
CA VAL A 22 26.07 -12.93 -8.86
C VAL A 22 26.58 -13.08 -7.43
N PRO A 23 27.55 -12.27 -6.96
CA PRO A 23 28.01 -12.33 -5.58
C PRO A 23 26.90 -11.83 -4.66
N SER A 24 26.08 -12.75 -4.15
CA SER A 24 25.23 -12.51 -2.99
C SER A 24 26.14 -12.27 -1.79
N THR A 25 26.23 -11.02 -1.34
CA THR A 25 26.59 -10.69 0.03
C THR A 25 25.47 -11.19 0.94
N HIS A 26 25.44 -12.50 1.19
CA HIS A 26 24.74 -13.07 2.32
C HIS A 26 25.50 -12.61 3.57
N HIS A 27 24.98 -11.56 4.23
CA HIS A 27 25.11 -11.51 5.67
C HIS A 27 24.36 -12.73 6.19
N GLU A 28 25.10 -13.80 6.46
CA GLU A 28 24.68 -14.86 7.37
C GLU A 28 24.39 -14.17 8.70
N HIS A 29 23.14 -13.73 8.88
CA HIS A 29 22.58 -13.65 10.21
C HIS A 29 22.63 -15.08 10.74
N GLU A 30 23.69 -15.41 11.47
CA GLU A 30 23.70 -16.58 12.36
C GLU A 30 22.43 -16.47 13.20
N GLU A 31 21.40 -17.24 12.84
CA GLU A 31 20.24 -17.40 13.70
C GLU A 31 20.78 -17.88 15.05
N PRO A 32 20.57 -17.11 16.13
CA PRO A 32 21.09 -17.47 17.43
C PRO A 32 20.59 -18.89 17.76
N ALA A 33 21.52 -19.74 18.21
CA ALA A 33 21.22 -21.14 18.50
C ALA A 33 19.94 -21.23 19.36
N PRO A 34 19.00 -22.14 19.05
CA PRO A 34 17.71 -22.18 19.71
C PRO A 34 17.88 -22.30 21.23
N ARG A 35 17.22 -21.42 21.98
CA ARG A 35 17.18 -21.48 23.44
C ARG A 35 16.23 -22.61 23.88
N TYR A 36 16.78 -23.78 24.18
CA TYR A 36 16.04 -24.96 24.65
C TYR A 36 15.76 -24.97 26.16
N ASP A 37 16.13 -23.92 26.87
CA ASP A 37 16.08 -23.81 28.34
C ASP A 37 14.73 -23.32 28.88
N LEU A 38 13.81 -22.89 28.01
CA LEU A 38 12.51 -22.39 28.43
C LEU A 38 11.56 -23.51 28.87
N THR A 39 10.98 -23.35 30.05
CA THR A 39 9.84 -24.17 30.50
C THR A 39 8.59 -23.86 29.64
N VAL A 40 7.66 -24.82 29.52
CA VAL A 40 6.39 -24.64 28.79
C VAL A 40 5.63 -23.40 29.29
N SER A 41 5.58 -23.21 30.61
CA SER A 41 4.93 -22.06 31.24
C SER A 41 5.61 -20.71 30.96
N GLN A 42 6.93 -20.68 30.72
CA GLN A 42 7.63 -19.46 30.30
C GLN A 42 7.38 -19.17 28.82
N ALA A 43 7.56 -20.16 27.94
CA ALA A 43 7.32 -20.03 26.51
C ALA A 43 5.87 -19.59 26.22
N PHE A 44 4.90 -20.18 26.93
CA PHE A 44 3.50 -19.79 26.80
C PHE A 44 3.25 -18.34 27.22
N ARG A 45 3.87 -17.87 28.32
CA ARG A 45 3.75 -16.47 28.77
C ARG A 45 4.35 -15.51 27.76
N GLN A 46 5.54 -15.80 27.22
CA GLN A 46 6.18 -14.97 26.20
C GLN A 46 5.32 -14.86 24.94
N TRP A 47 4.85 -15.99 24.41
CA TRP A 47 3.94 -15.99 23.26
C TRP A 47 2.64 -15.24 23.55
N LYS A 48 2.03 -15.46 24.72
CA LYS A 48 0.79 -14.79 25.11
C LYS A 48 0.96 -13.27 25.22
N THR A 49 2.06 -12.79 25.80
CA THR A 49 2.35 -11.34 25.86
C THR A 49 2.52 -10.75 24.46
N ALA A 50 3.21 -11.44 23.56
CA ALA A 50 3.34 -10.99 22.17
C ALA A 50 2.01 -10.99 21.40
N ASP A 51 1.16 -12.00 21.65
CA ASP A 51 -0.17 -12.12 21.04
C ASP A 51 -1.14 -11.05 21.55
N GLU A 52 -1.14 -10.76 22.85
CA GLU A 52 -1.91 -9.68 23.46
C GLU A 52 -1.46 -8.30 22.93
N ALA A 53 -0.14 -8.09 22.77
CA ALA A 53 0.39 -6.87 22.15
C ALA A 53 -0.05 -6.73 20.69
N SER A 54 0.00 -7.80 19.90
CA SER A 54 -0.49 -7.83 18.52
C SER A 54 -1.99 -7.50 18.44
N ALA A 55 -2.80 -8.08 19.33
CA ALA A 55 -4.22 -7.76 19.41
C ALA A 55 -4.47 -6.28 19.77
N LYS A 56 -3.66 -5.70 20.67
CA LYS A 56 -3.74 -4.28 21.02
C LYS A 56 -3.36 -3.35 19.87
N LEU A 57 -2.40 -3.71 19.04
CA LEU A 57 -2.09 -2.94 17.83
C LEU A 57 -3.28 -2.85 16.88
N PHE A 58 -4.04 -3.94 16.73
CA PHE A 58 -5.23 -3.97 15.89
C PHE A 58 -6.32 -2.99 16.38
N GLU A 59 -6.43 -2.77 17.68
CA GLU A 59 -7.34 -1.79 18.29
C GLU A 59 -6.81 -0.34 18.18
N LEU A 60 -5.51 -0.13 18.41
CA LEU A 60 -4.92 1.20 18.52
C LEU A 60 -4.64 1.89 17.17
N GLN A 61 -4.29 1.13 16.13
CA GLN A 61 -3.95 1.71 14.83
C GLN A 61 -5.12 2.48 14.18
N PRO A 62 -6.36 1.94 14.13
CA PRO A 62 -7.51 2.70 13.64
C PRO A 62 -7.79 3.95 14.48
N ALA A 63 -7.68 3.86 15.80
CA ALA A 63 -7.91 4.98 16.70
C ALA A 63 -6.91 6.13 16.47
N LEU A 64 -5.63 5.82 16.24
CA LEU A 64 -4.64 6.82 15.86
C LEU A 64 -4.96 7.45 14.51
N HIS A 65 -5.35 6.65 13.52
CA HIS A 65 -5.70 7.16 12.19
C HIS A 65 -6.89 8.12 12.25
N ASP A 66 -7.95 7.75 12.97
CA ASP A 66 -9.12 8.60 13.18
C ASP A 66 -8.75 9.91 13.91
N LEU A 67 -7.88 9.84 14.92
CA LEU A 67 -7.39 11.01 15.64
C LEU A 67 -6.56 11.93 14.73
N GLN A 68 -5.68 11.38 13.88
CA GLN A 68 -4.89 12.14 12.92
C GLN A 68 -5.78 12.86 11.89
N ASN A 69 -6.83 12.19 11.40
CA ASN A 69 -7.80 12.80 10.50
C ASN A 69 -8.54 13.97 11.16
N ARG A 70 -9.00 13.78 12.41
CA ARG A 70 -9.64 14.85 13.20
C ARG A 70 -8.70 16.02 13.48
N LEU A 71 -7.44 15.73 13.81
CA LEU A 71 -6.40 16.71 14.05
C LEU A 71 -6.08 17.53 12.79
N GLN A 72 -6.05 16.88 11.62
CA GLN A 72 -5.91 17.58 10.33
C GLN A 72 -7.07 18.54 10.05
N VAL A 73 -8.32 18.13 10.34
CA VAL A 73 -9.50 18.99 10.22
C VAL A 73 -9.41 20.16 11.20
N SER A 74 -9.11 19.90 12.47
CA SER A 74 -8.99 20.92 13.51
C SER A 74 -7.86 21.93 13.25
N HIS A 75 -6.72 21.52 12.67
CA HIS A 75 -5.70 22.45 12.21
C HIS A 75 -6.17 23.37 11.07
N LYS A 76 -6.97 22.85 10.13
CA LYS A 76 -7.54 23.66 9.04
C LYS A 76 -8.50 24.69 9.63
N GLU A 77 -9.36 24.30 10.56
CA GLU A 77 -10.27 25.21 11.27
C GLU A 77 -9.51 26.28 12.06
N LEU A 78 -8.46 25.89 12.81
CA LEU A 78 -7.62 26.81 13.55
C LEU A 78 -6.95 27.82 12.61
N ARG A 79 -6.49 27.40 11.43
CA ARG A 79 -5.93 28.31 10.43
C ARG A 79 -6.95 29.35 9.96
N VAL A 80 -8.18 28.92 9.65
CA VAL A 80 -9.26 29.84 9.26
C VAL A 80 -9.59 30.83 10.38
N LEU A 81 -9.62 30.38 11.63
CA LEU A 81 -9.84 31.27 12.79
C LEU A 81 -8.70 32.28 12.96
N LYS A 82 -7.44 31.86 12.80
CA LYS A 82 -6.26 32.73 12.81
C LYS A 82 -6.31 33.79 11.71
N ASP A 83 -6.67 33.40 10.49
CA ASP A 83 -6.80 34.33 9.36
C ASP A 83 -7.94 35.34 9.62
N THR A 84 -9.05 34.88 10.22
CA THR A 84 -10.21 35.72 10.57
C THR A 84 -9.87 36.72 11.68
N SER A 85 -9.25 36.25 12.77
CA SER A 85 -8.83 37.11 13.88
C SER A 85 -7.79 38.13 13.43
N ALA A 86 -6.80 37.72 12.61
CA ALA A 86 -5.80 38.61 12.04
C ALA A 86 -6.41 39.66 11.09
N ALA A 87 -7.39 39.29 10.26
CA ALA A 87 -8.09 40.22 9.39
C ALA A 87 -8.88 41.26 10.18
N LEU A 88 -9.63 40.84 11.20
CA LEU A 88 -10.40 41.74 12.08
C LEU A 88 -9.46 42.68 12.88
N PHE A 89 -8.36 42.15 13.41
CA PHE A 89 -7.32 42.95 14.06
C PHE A 89 -6.74 44.00 13.09
N GLY A 90 -6.43 43.57 11.87
CA GLY A 90 -5.98 44.46 10.80
C GLY A 90 -6.99 45.58 10.51
N MET A 91 -8.29 45.28 10.47
CA MET A 91 -9.33 46.29 10.26
C MET A 91 -9.41 47.30 11.41
N ILE A 92 -9.32 46.85 12.66
CA ILE A 92 -9.33 47.72 13.86
C ILE A 92 -8.13 48.68 13.86
N HIS A 93 -6.95 48.20 13.45
CA HIS A 93 -5.70 48.96 13.52
C HIS A 93 -5.27 49.61 12.20
N SER A 94 -5.92 49.29 11.08
CA SER A 94 -5.69 49.98 9.81
C SER A 94 -6.23 51.40 9.90
N ARG A 95 -5.33 52.36 10.15
CA ARG A 95 -5.68 53.78 10.11
C ARG A 95 -6.27 54.08 8.73
N PRO A 96 -7.42 54.77 8.63
CA PRO A 96 -7.88 55.27 7.36
C PRO A 96 -6.77 56.18 6.82
N SER A 97 -6.15 55.77 5.72
CA SER A 97 -5.23 56.61 4.97
C SER A 97 -5.91 57.97 4.82
N LYS A 98 -5.23 59.04 5.27
CA LYS A 98 -5.69 60.43 5.16
C LYS A 98 -5.71 60.82 3.67
N SER A 99 -6.62 60.22 2.92
CA SER A 99 -6.89 60.50 1.52
C SER A 99 -7.66 61.81 1.45
N LYS A 100 -6.89 62.88 1.26
CA LYS A 100 -7.25 64.17 0.65
C LYS A 100 -8.51 64.87 1.22
N LEU A 101 -8.21 65.87 2.06
CA LEU A 101 -8.95 67.13 2.24
C LEU A 101 -10.07 67.38 1.21
N SER A 102 -11.30 66.97 1.52
CA SER A 102 -12.50 67.61 0.98
C SER A 102 -13.12 68.44 2.11
N PHE A 103 -12.84 69.74 2.09
CA PHE A 103 -13.49 70.75 2.91
C PHE A 103 -14.98 70.82 2.52
N ILE A 104 -15.84 70.09 3.23
CA ILE A 104 -17.29 70.28 3.17
C ILE A 104 -17.76 70.59 4.60
N PRO A 105 -18.11 71.84 4.91
CA PRO A 105 -18.61 72.22 6.22
C PRO A 105 -20.09 71.86 6.32
N GLY A 106 -20.41 70.92 7.21
CA GLY A 106 -21.79 70.62 7.59
C GLY A 106 -22.10 69.13 7.60
N LYS A 107 -21.95 68.49 8.76
CA LYS A 107 -22.70 67.32 9.25
C LYS A 107 -22.13 66.86 10.61
N LYS A 108 -22.67 67.40 11.71
CA LYS A 108 -22.38 66.97 13.11
C LYS A 108 -23.02 65.62 13.52
N LYS A 109 -23.61 64.88 12.57
CA LYS A 109 -24.34 63.61 12.83
C LYS A 109 -23.56 62.35 12.44
N LYS A 110 -22.24 62.48 12.21
CA LYS A 110 -21.38 61.42 11.63
C LYS A 110 -20.37 60.82 12.61
N GLU A 111 -20.18 61.40 13.79
CA GLU A 111 -19.23 60.90 14.80
C GLU A 111 -19.78 59.72 15.61
N GLU A 112 -21.05 59.72 16.01
CA GLU A 112 -21.67 58.62 16.78
C GLU A 112 -21.67 57.29 16.00
N ARG A 113 -21.95 57.33 14.69
CA ARG A 113 -21.93 56.12 13.83
C ARG A 113 -20.55 55.48 13.68
N ASN A 114 -19.47 56.25 13.85
CA ASN A 114 -18.12 55.70 13.77
C ASN A 114 -17.75 54.94 15.04
N HIS A 115 -18.25 55.36 16.21
CA HIS A 115 -17.94 54.69 17.48
C HIS A 115 -18.68 53.36 17.61
N GLU A 116 -19.96 53.30 17.21
CA GLU A 116 -20.73 52.05 17.17
C GLU A 116 -20.11 51.00 16.23
N GLN A 117 -19.55 51.44 15.10
CA GLN A 117 -18.90 50.55 14.14
C GLN A 117 -17.57 50.00 14.65
N THR A 118 -16.77 50.81 15.37
CA THR A 118 -15.52 50.33 15.97
C THR A 118 -15.78 49.35 17.11
N ASP A 119 -16.81 49.59 17.91
CA ASP A 119 -17.14 48.72 19.05
C ASP A 119 -17.68 47.36 18.57
N ALA A 120 -18.49 47.37 17.49
CA ALA A 120 -18.95 46.14 16.86
C ALA A 120 -17.81 45.31 16.24
N LEU A 121 -16.81 45.97 15.63
CA LEU A 121 -15.61 45.31 15.10
C LEU A 121 -14.74 44.74 16.23
N GLN A 122 -14.56 45.48 17.32
CA GLN A 122 -13.83 45.00 18.50
C GLN A 122 -14.48 43.77 19.10
N ALA A 123 -15.80 43.80 19.31
CA ALA A 123 -16.55 42.64 19.81
C ALA A 123 -16.43 41.43 18.88
N SER A 124 -16.48 41.64 17.56
CA SER A 124 -16.28 40.59 16.56
C SER A 124 -14.87 39.98 16.61
N PHE A 125 -13.85 40.83 16.79
CA PHE A 125 -12.47 40.38 16.99
C PHE A 125 -12.32 39.56 18.27
N ASP A 126 -12.83 40.06 19.40
CA ASP A 126 -12.71 39.38 20.70
C ASP A 126 -13.38 38.00 20.65
N MET A 127 -14.56 37.89 20.00
CA MET A 127 -15.22 36.61 19.76
C MET A 127 -14.39 35.66 18.88
N ALA A 128 -13.86 36.16 17.76
CA ALA A 128 -13.05 35.35 16.85
C ALA A 128 -11.74 34.88 17.51
N HIS A 129 -11.09 35.75 18.28
CA HIS A 129 -9.88 35.43 19.02
C HIS A 129 -10.13 34.45 20.17
N GLN A 130 -11.24 34.59 20.90
CA GLN A 130 -11.62 33.61 21.92
C GLN A 130 -11.89 32.23 21.29
N ALA A 131 -12.55 32.19 20.14
CA ALA A 131 -12.76 30.95 19.38
C ALA A 131 -11.42 30.34 18.90
N GLU A 132 -10.50 31.17 18.40
CA GLU A 132 -9.13 30.77 18.04
C GLU A 132 -8.39 30.14 19.23
N MET A 133 -8.40 30.79 20.39
CA MET A 133 -7.71 30.31 21.60
C MET A 133 -8.30 28.98 22.08
N LYS A 134 -9.63 28.85 22.10
CA LYS A 134 -10.30 27.59 22.45
C LYS A 134 -9.92 26.47 21.48
N LYS A 135 -9.91 26.76 20.17
CA LYS A 135 -9.54 25.77 19.15
C LYS A 135 -8.07 25.39 19.22
N SER A 136 -7.19 26.33 19.57
CA SER A 136 -5.77 26.06 19.80
C SER A 136 -5.55 25.07 20.94
N GLN A 137 -6.26 25.24 22.07
CA GLN A 137 -6.21 24.30 23.19
C GLN A 137 -6.74 22.91 22.82
N GLU A 138 -7.81 22.84 22.03
CA GLU A 138 -8.35 21.57 21.53
C GLU A 138 -7.31 20.83 20.66
N VAL A 139 -6.67 21.54 19.73
CA VAL A 139 -5.60 21.00 18.88
C VAL A 139 -4.43 20.48 19.71
N GLU A 140 -3.96 21.27 20.68
CA GLU A 140 -2.87 20.86 21.60
C GLU A 140 -3.21 19.58 22.37
N GLN A 141 -4.44 19.47 22.89
CA GLN A 141 -4.89 18.24 23.57
C GLN A 141 -4.93 17.03 22.63
N MET A 142 -5.40 17.20 21.39
CA MET A 142 -5.39 16.11 20.40
C MET A 142 -3.97 15.72 19.98
N GLU A 143 -3.05 16.67 19.88
CA GLU A 143 -1.62 16.40 19.61
C GLU A 143 -0.99 15.58 20.73
N LEU A 144 -1.26 15.92 22.00
CA LEU A 144 -0.83 15.14 23.16
C LEU A 144 -1.39 13.71 23.13
N GLN A 145 -2.70 13.57 22.88
CA GLN A 145 -3.33 12.25 22.74
C GLN A 145 -2.72 11.43 21.59
N ALA A 146 -2.41 12.06 20.46
CA ALA A 146 -1.79 11.40 19.33
C ALA A 146 -0.36 10.95 19.65
N SER A 147 0.40 11.77 20.36
CA SER A 147 1.74 11.44 20.85
C SER A 147 1.71 10.23 21.81
N ASP A 148 0.79 10.22 22.77
CA ASP A 148 0.65 9.11 23.72
C ASP A 148 0.25 7.81 23.01
N LEU A 149 -0.69 7.88 22.06
CA LEU A 149 -1.08 6.73 21.24
C LEU A 149 0.07 6.21 20.39
N LEU A 150 0.85 7.09 19.76
CA LEU A 150 2.03 6.72 18.98
C LEU A 150 3.05 5.97 19.83
N LYS A 151 3.33 6.47 21.04
CA LYS A 151 4.24 5.81 21.98
C LYS A 151 3.74 4.41 22.36
N ASN A 152 2.46 4.27 22.69
CA ASN A 152 1.88 2.96 23.00
C ASN A 152 1.97 2.01 21.81
N ILE A 153 1.70 2.50 20.58
CA ILE A 153 1.83 1.71 19.36
C ILE A 153 3.27 1.25 19.16
N GLU A 154 4.28 2.10 19.39
CA GLU A 154 5.69 1.73 19.28
C GLU A 154 6.06 0.61 20.27
N GLU A 155 5.67 0.76 21.54
CA GLU A 155 5.90 -0.23 22.60
C GLU A 155 5.26 -1.59 22.26
N PHE A 156 3.99 -1.59 21.82
CA PHE A 156 3.31 -2.81 21.41
C PHE A 156 3.86 -3.39 20.11
N THR A 157 4.34 -2.55 19.18
CA THR A 157 4.95 -3.01 17.92
C THR A 157 6.23 -3.80 18.20
N SER A 158 7.10 -3.28 19.08
CA SER A 158 8.30 -3.97 19.51
C SER A 158 7.99 -5.34 20.15
N THR A 159 6.94 -5.39 20.99
CA THR A 159 6.51 -6.62 21.66
C THR A 159 5.84 -7.62 20.70
N ALA A 160 5.04 -7.14 19.75
CA ALA A 160 4.37 -7.98 18.76
C ALA A 160 5.34 -8.52 17.70
N ALA A 161 6.45 -7.84 17.44
CA ALA A 161 7.45 -8.26 16.44
C ALA A 161 8.05 -9.64 16.75
N VAL A 162 8.07 -10.07 18.01
CA VAL A 162 8.58 -11.39 18.42
C VAL A 162 7.50 -12.48 18.45
N LEU A 163 6.27 -12.20 17.99
CA LEU A 163 5.14 -13.13 18.07
C LEU A 163 5.40 -14.47 17.35
N ASP A 164 5.86 -14.43 16.11
CA ASP A 164 6.13 -15.64 15.32
C ASP A 164 7.30 -16.46 15.90
N GLU A 165 8.32 -15.79 16.42
CA GLU A 165 9.43 -16.45 17.12
C GLU A 165 8.95 -17.11 18.42
N ALA A 166 8.20 -16.38 19.26
CA ALA A 166 7.67 -16.89 20.51
C ALA A 166 6.69 -18.06 20.29
N TRP A 167 5.89 -18.01 19.22
CA TRP A 167 5.05 -19.14 18.80
C TRP A 167 5.90 -20.37 18.44
N THR A 168 6.96 -20.17 17.65
CA THR A 168 7.88 -21.24 17.25
C THR A 168 8.58 -21.86 18.46
N GLN A 169 9.02 -21.04 19.41
CA GLN A 169 9.62 -21.50 20.67
C GLN A 169 8.63 -22.32 21.49
N LEU A 170 7.39 -21.83 21.67
CA LEU A 170 6.32 -22.56 22.35
C LEU A 170 6.07 -23.93 21.70
N HIS A 171 5.91 -23.97 20.38
CA HIS A 171 5.68 -25.21 19.64
C HIS A 171 6.83 -26.22 19.84
N ARG A 172 8.08 -25.76 19.78
CA ARG A 172 9.27 -26.61 20.03
C ARG A 172 9.29 -27.15 21.45
N THR A 173 9.10 -26.31 22.46
CA THR A 173 9.11 -26.71 23.88
C THR A 173 8.03 -27.76 24.18
N ILE A 174 6.85 -27.61 23.57
CA ILE A 174 5.75 -28.56 23.75
C ILE A 174 5.99 -29.88 23.04
N ASN A 175 6.60 -29.87 21.85
CA ASN A 175 6.93 -31.10 21.13
C ASN A 175 8.05 -31.90 21.79
N ALA A 176 8.91 -31.27 22.59
CA ALA A 176 9.88 -31.97 23.45
C ALA A 176 9.22 -32.67 24.65
N THR A 177 7.93 -32.41 24.90
CA THR A 177 7.20 -32.90 26.07
C THR A 177 6.34 -34.13 25.70
N PRO A 178 6.41 -35.25 26.45
CA PRO A 178 5.57 -36.42 26.17
C PRO A 178 4.08 -36.10 26.20
N ARG A 179 3.35 -36.48 25.14
CA ARG A 179 1.89 -36.28 25.00
C ARG A 179 1.11 -37.43 25.63
N THR A 180 0.00 -37.11 26.30
CA THR A 180 -0.96 -38.11 26.79
C THR A 180 -1.89 -38.56 25.65
N GLN A 181 -2.36 -39.82 25.71
CA GLN A 181 -3.22 -40.38 24.66
C GLN A 181 -4.63 -39.74 24.62
N LEU A 182 -5.11 -39.24 25.77
CA LEU A 182 -6.44 -38.65 25.94
C LEU A 182 -6.65 -37.33 25.17
N ASP A 183 -5.58 -36.59 24.85
CA ASP A 183 -5.68 -35.28 24.21
C ASP A 183 -5.32 -35.29 22.71
N ARG A 184 -4.98 -36.47 22.16
CA ARG A 184 -4.34 -36.58 20.84
C ARG A 184 -5.23 -36.11 19.69
N GLU A 185 -6.52 -36.43 19.72
CA GLU A 185 -7.45 -36.11 18.63
C GLU A 185 -7.80 -34.61 18.58
N ALA A 186 -8.12 -34.01 19.73
CA ALA A 186 -8.44 -32.59 19.82
C ALA A 186 -7.23 -31.72 19.48
N ILE A 187 -6.04 -32.09 19.95
CA ILE A 187 -4.78 -31.42 19.60
C ILE A 187 -4.49 -31.60 18.11
N GLY A 188 -4.61 -32.81 17.57
CA GLY A 188 -4.37 -33.08 16.14
C GLY A 188 -5.26 -32.24 15.23
N THR A 189 -6.56 -32.18 15.51
CA THR A 189 -7.50 -31.32 14.77
C THR A 189 -7.13 -29.84 14.84
N ALA A 190 -6.67 -29.37 16.00
CA ALA A 190 -6.25 -27.98 16.17
C ALA A 190 -4.90 -27.69 15.48
N GLU A 191 -3.98 -28.66 15.43
CA GLU A 191 -2.73 -28.59 14.67
C GLU A 191 -3.03 -28.46 13.16
N ASP A 192 -3.92 -29.29 12.63
CA ASP A 192 -4.35 -29.20 11.23
C ASP A 192 -4.98 -27.83 10.92
N ALA A 193 -5.81 -27.31 11.84
CA ALA A 193 -6.39 -25.98 11.69
C ALA A 193 -5.32 -24.88 11.64
N VAL A 194 -4.32 -24.93 12.52
CA VAL A 194 -3.18 -23.99 12.49
C VAL A 194 -2.42 -24.11 11.18
N MET A 195 -2.06 -25.33 10.75
CA MET A 195 -1.33 -25.54 9.49
C MET A 195 -2.07 -24.95 8.28
N ASN A 196 -3.39 -25.11 8.22
CA ASN A 196 -4.21 -24.51 7.18
C ASN A 196 -4.24 -22.97 7.27
N GLY A 197 -4.30 -22.41 8.48
CA GLY A 197 -4.25 -20.96 8.69
C GLY A 197 -2.90 -20.32 8.34
N GLU A 198 -1.78 -20.99 8.65
CA GLU A 198 -0.45 -20.57 8.22
C GLU A 198 -0.36 -20.56 6.69
N ALA A 199 -0.81 -21.65 6.03
CA ALA A 199 -0.79 -21.75 4.58
C ALA A 199 -1.67 -20.67 3.91
N GLU A 200 -2.85 -20.38 4.45
CA GLU A 200 -3.71 -19.30 3.99
C GLU A 200 -3.02 -17.94 4.14
N PHE A 201 -2.44 -17.65 5.30
CA PHE A 201 -1.74 -16.39 5.56
C PHE A 201 -0.53 -16.20 4.64
N ASP A 202 0.23 -17.25 4.35
CA ASP A 202 1.38 -17.22 3.44
C ASP A 202 0.96 -16.97 1.99
N ILE A 203 -0.16 -17.57 1.54
CA ILE A 203 -0.72 -17.32 0.22
C ILE A 203 -1.13 -15.84 0.09
N VAL A 204 -1.86 -15.31 1.06
CA VAL A 204 -2.35 -13.94 1.01
C VAL A 204 -1.20 -12.93 1.15
N THR A 205 -0.19 -13.22 1.97
CA THR A 205 1.02 -12.39 2.10
C THR A 205 1.78 -12.29 0.78
N ARG A 206 1.96 -13.41 0.07
CA ARG A 206 2.54 -13.41 -1.29
C ARG A 206 1.66 -12.62 -2.27
N THR A 207 0.35 -12.79 -2.18
CA THR A 207 -0.61 -12.05 -3.04
C THR A 207 -0.46 -10.54 -2.87
N ILE A 208 -0.25 -10.03 -1.66
CA ILE A 208 -0.01 -8.59 -1.44
C ILE A 208 1.30 -8.14 -2.02
N ALA A 209 2.37 -8.91 -1.86
CA ALA A 209 3.68 -8.58 -2.43
C ALA A 209 3.58 -8.49 -3.96
N ASP A 210 2.94 -9.47 -4.58
CA ASP A 210 2.70 -9.50 -6.02
C ASP A 210 1.81 -8.33 -6.47
N MET A 211 0.68 -8.08 -5.83
CA MET A 211 -0.22 -6.96 -6.19
C MET A 211 0.44 -5.59 -6.00
N THR A 212 1.28 -5.44 -4.96
CA THR A 212 2.06 -4.22 -4.75
C THR A 212 3.07 -3.99 -5.86
N ARG A 213 3.77 -5.06 -6.27
CA ARG A 213 4.73 -5.04 -7.39
C ARG A 213 4.03 -4.78 -8.72
N ALA A 214 2.90 -5.44 -8.97
CA ALA A 214 2.05 -5.22 -10.13
C ALA A 214 1.60 -3.75 -10.21
N ARG A 215 1.18 -3.16 -9.08
CA ARG A 215 0.79 -1.74 -8.99
C ARG A 215 1.94 -0.82 -9.38
N GLN A 216 3.13 -1.02 -8.80
CA GLN A 216 4.29 -0.16 -9.07
C GLN A 216 4.72 -0.26 -10.54
N THR A 217 4.80 -1.49 -11.07
CA THR A 217 5.26 -1.74 -12.44
C THR A 217 4.28 -1.18 -13.47
N ILE A 218 2.97 -1.37 -13.29
CA ILE A 218 1.97 -0.79 -14.20
C ILE A 218 1.90 0.74 -14.12
N GLN A 219 2.10 1.33 -12.93
CA GLN A 219 2.21 2.79 -12.77
C GLN A 219 3.45 3.36 -13.47
N HIS A 220 4.60 2.68 -13.38
CA HIS A 220 5.80 3.06 -14.13
C HIS A 220 5.61 2.91 -15.64
N ALA A 221 4.99 1.82 -16.09
CA ALA A 221 4.63 1.63 -17.50
C ALA A 221 3.76 2.79 -18.00
N HIS A 222 2.71 3.13 -17.24
CA HIS A 222 1.81 4.25 -17.54
C HIS A 222 2.55 5.58 -17.62
N HIS A 223 3.40 5.89 -16.64
CA HIS A 223 4.20 7.12 -16.62
C HIS A 223 5.13 7.24 -17.83
N TYR A 224 5.91 6.19 -18.14
CA TYR A 224 6.82 6.22 -19.28
C TYR A 224 6.05 6.33 -20.60
N PHE A 225 4.95 5.60 -20.74
CA PHE A 225 4.15 5.64 -21.95
C PHE A 225 3.46 6.99 -22.14
N GLN A 226 2.91 7.59 -21.08
CA GLN A 226 2.35 8.94 -21.10
C GLN A 226 3.38 10.00 -21.51
N ASN A 227 4.62 9.90 -21.02
CA ASN A 227 5.68 10.80 -21.45
C ASN A 227 6.08 10.60 -22.91
N ALA A 228 6.12 9.34 -23.38
CA ALA A 228 6.35 9.04 -24.79
C ALA A 228 5.28 9.70 -25.69
N LEU A 229 4.00 9.59 -25.30
CA LEU A 229 2.86 10.24 -25.95
C LEU A 229 3.01 11.76 -25.99
N ARG A 230 3.32 12.36 -24.84
CA ARG A 230 3.48 13.82 -24.73
C ARG A 230 4.59 14.36 -25.64
N ILE A 231 5.72 13.66 -25.73
CA ILE A 231 6.81 14.03 -26.65
C ILE A 231 6.31 13.90 -28.10
N TYR A 232 5.62 12.81 -28.43
CA TYR A 232 5.07 12.60 -29.77
C TYR A 232 4.05 13.67 -30.18
N ASP A 233 3.14 14.04 -29.28
CA ASP A 233 2.16 15.10 -29.50
C ASP A 233 2.84 16.46 -29.69
N ALA A 234 3.90 16.75 -28.93
CA ALA A 234 4.70 17.95 -29.12
C ALA A 234 5.35 17.98 -30.51
N ILE A 235 5.79 16.84 -31.06
CA ILE A 235 6.30 16.74 -32.43
C ILE A 235 5.20 17.06 -33.45
N ARG A 236 3.96 16.59 -33.25
CA ARG A 236 2.83 16.78 -34.18
C ARG A 236 2.08 18.10 -34.05
N GLY A 237 2.24 18.81 -32.93
CA GLY A 237 1.43 19.97 -32.57
C GLY A 237 1.48 21.12 -33.60
N PRO A 238 0.45 22.00 -33.61
CA PRO A 238 0.34 23.10 -34.57
C PRO A 238 1.51 24.09 -34.49
N ALA A 239 2.21 24.17 -33.35
CA ALA A 239 3.42 24.99 -33.19
C ALA A 239 4.58 24.57 -34.11
N ASN A 240 4.60 23.32 -34.61
CA ASN A 240 5.62 22.81 -35.52
C ASN A 240 5.26 22.97 -37.01
N LYS A 241 4.12 23.60 -37.35
CA LYS A 241 3.77 23.94 -38.74
C LYS A 241 4.57 25.13 -39.29
N SER A 242 5.21 25.89 -38.40
CA SER A 242 6.10 27.00 -38.70
C SER A 242 7.50 26.64 -38.21
N VAL A 243 8.43 26.36 -39.12
CA VAL A 243 9.87 26.71 -39.05
C VAL A 243 10.61 25.87 -40.10
N GLY A 244 11.23 26.60 -41.02
CA GLY A 244 12.10 26.03 -42.05
C GLY A 244 13.38 25.43 -41.48
N SER A 245 13.86 24.41 -42.19
CA SER A 245 15.25 24.01 -42.40
C SER A 245 16.20 23.67 -41.24
N PHE A 246 15.90 23.94 -39.96
CA PHE A 246 16.72 23.48 -38.82
C PHE A 246 16.16 22.22 -38.11
N GLY A 247 15.01 21.72 -38.57
CA GLY A 247 14.09 20.92 -37.75
C GLY A 247 14.10 19.40 -37.93
N GLU A 248 14.98 18.79 -38.73
CA GLU A 248 14.93 17.33 -38.96
C GLU A 248 15.73 16.52 -37.95
N MET A 249 16.97 16.94 -37.63
CA MET A 249 17.78 16.30 -36.58
C MET A 249 17.14 16.44 -35.19
N GLY A 250 16.53 17.58 -34.88
CA GLY A 250 15.77 17.78 -33.64
C GLY A 250 14.58 16.84 -33.53
N ARG A 251 13.78 16.72 -34.60
CA ARG A 251 12.66 15.76 -34.64
C ARG A 251 13.14 14.32 -34.49
N MET A 252 14.22 13.94 -35.17
CA MET A 252 14.80 12.59 -35.03
C MET A 252 15.17 12.30 -33.56
N HIS A 253 15.78 13.27 -32.87
CA HIS A 253 16.11 13.14 -31.45
C HIS A 253 14.84 12.94 -30.59
N ASP A 254 13.79 13.73 -30.82
CA ASP A 254 12.55 13.64 -30.05
C ASP A 254 11.81 12.32 -30.30
N TYR A 255 11.76 11.84 -31.56
CA TYR A 255 11.24 10.52 -31.88
C TYR A 255 12.03 9.40 -31.21
N ARG A 256 13.37 9.50 -31.19
CA ARG A 256 14.23 8.54 -30.49
C ARG A 256 14.00 8.54 -28.98
N ALA A 257 13.82 9.72 -28.38
CA ALA A 257 13.52 9.86 -26.96
C ALA A 257 12.16 9.23 -26.62
N SER A 258 11.14 9.49 -27.44
CA SER A 258 9.81 8.88 -27.30
C SER A 258 9.87 7.35 -27.45
N ALA A 259 10.59 6.84 -28.45
CA ALA A 259 10.84 5.41 -28.63
C ALA A 259 11.52 4.76 -27.40
N THR A 260 12.55 5.42 -26.86
CA THR A 260 13.26 4.93 -25.66
C THR A 260 12.35 4.85 -24.43
N LEU A 261 11.44 5.82 -24.25
CA LEU A 261 10.46 5.79 -23.16
C LEU A 261 9.42 4.68 -23.37
N SER A 262 8.97 4.47 -24.61
CA SER A 262 8.07 3.38 -25.00
C SER A 262 8.71 2.00 -24.74
N GLU A 263 9.99 1.81 -25.02
CA GLU A 263 10.72 0.59 -24.65
C GLU A 263 10.77 0.37 -23.14
N LYS A 264 11.06 1.42 -22.35
CA LYS A 264 11.01 1.33 -20.88
C LYS A 264 9.61 0.98 -20.37
N ALA A 265 8.58 1.56 -20.96
CA ALA A 265 7.20 1.24 -20.63
C ALA A 265 6.88 -0.23 -20.89
N GLN A 266 7.36 -0.79 -22.02
CA GLN A 266 7.19 -2.21 -22.34
C GLN A 266 7.85 -3.11 -21.28
N VAL A 267 9.08 -2.82 -20.88
CA VAL A 267 9.77 -3.62 -19.84
C VAL A 267 8.97 -3.65 -18.53
N CYS A 268 8.40 -2.50 -18.14
CA CYS A 268 7.53 -2.44 -16.97
C CYS A 268 6.23 -3.22 -17.15
N LEU A 269 5.64 -3.20 -18.35
CA LEU A 269 4.42 -3.97 -18.67
C LEU A 269 4.69 -5.48 -18.69
N ASP A 270 5.81 -5.93 -19.24
CA ASP A 270 6.20 -7.35 -19.26
C ASP A 270 6.33 -7.89 -17.84
N GLU A 271 6.93 -7.10 -16.95
CA GLU A 271 7.05 -7.42 -15.55
C GLU A 271 5.69 -7.48 -14.84
N TYR A 272 4.77 -6.56 -15.17
CA TYR A 272 3.39 -6.62 -14.70
C TYR A 272 2.73 -7.95 -15.10
N PHE A 273 2.85 -8.36 -16.37
CA PHE A 273 2.27 -9.62 -16.85
C PHE A 273 2.87 -10.84 -16.14
N ARG A 274 4.20 -10.84 -15.94
CA ARG A 274 4.88 -11.92 -15.22
C ARG A 274 4.36 -12.07 -13.79
N VAL A 275 4.16 -10.96 -13.09
CA VAL A 275 3.64 -10.97 -11.70
C VAL A 275 2.16 -11.34 -11.66
N MET A 276 1.38 -10.90 -12.64
CA MET A 276 -0.06 -11.14 -12.70
C MET A 276 -0.45 -12.52 -13.21
N GLU A 277 0.47 -13.31 -13.74
CA GLU A 277 0.20 -14.62 -14.37
C GLU A 277 -0.65 -15.54 -13.49
N SER A 278 -0.30 -15.67 -12.20
CA SER A 278 -1.04 -16.48 -11.22
C SER A 278 -2.43 -15.95 -10.88
N TYR A 279 -2.73 -14.70 -11.25
CA TYR A 279 -3.95 -13.98 -10.86
C TYR A 279 -4.84 -13.63 -12.06
N VAL A 280 -4.45 -13.97 -13.29
CA VAL A 280 -5.23 -13.68 -14.51
C VAL A 280 -6.66 -14.22 -14.40
N GLY A 281 -6.83 -15.42 -13.84
CA GLY A 281 -8.16 -16.03 -13.62
C GLY A 281 -9.04 -15.31 -12.59
N THR A 282 -8.50 -14.30 -11.89
CA THR A 282 -9.27 -13.47 -10.94
C THR A 282 -9.69 -12.12 -11.56
N LEU A 283 -9.25 -11.83 -12.79
CA LEU A 283 -9.65 -10.62 -13.50
C LEU A 283 -11.12 -10.72 -13.91
N PRO A 284 -11.93 -9.65 -13.74
CA PRO A 284 -13.22 -9.54 -14.39
C PRO A 284 -13.08 -9.63 -15.92
N ASP A 285 -14.09 -10.15 -16.62
CA ASP A 285 -14.04 -10.37 -18.08
C ASP A 285 -13.59 -9.14 -18.89
N GLU A 286 -14.07 -7.95 -18.51
CA GLU A 286 -13.66 -6.68 -19.14
C GLU A 286 -12.15 -6.43 -19.01
N ARG A 287 -11.58 -6.72 -17.84
CA ARG A 287 -10.15 -6.49 -17.55
C ARG A 287 -9.28 -7.60 -18.13
N LEU A 288 -9.82 -8.81 -18.24
CA LEU A 288 -9.17 -9.87 -18.98
C LEU A 288 -9.03 -9.50 -20.45
N ALA A 289 -10.08 -8.92 -21.06
CA ALA A 289 -10.01 -8.41 -22.42
C ALA A 289 -8.97 -7.28 -22.58
N ASP A 290 -8.90 -6.33 -21.63
CA ASP A 290 -7.87 -5.29 -21.62
C ASP A 290 -6.44 -5.88 -21.50
N HIS A 291 -6.28 -6.88 -20.64
CA HIS A 291 -5.03 -7.62 -20.43
C HIS A 291 -4.58 -8.32 -21.72
N ASP A 292 -5.47 -9.06 -22.37
CA ASP A 292 -5.16 -9.79 -23.59
C ASP A 292 -4.89 -8.85 -24.77
N ALA A 293 -5.64 -7.74 -24.87
CA ALA A 293 -5.41 -6.69 -25.85
C ALA A 293 -4.01 -6.09 -25.70
N LEU A 294 -3.59 -5.75 -24.47
CA LEU A 294 -2.25 -5.23 -24.21
C LEU A 294 -1.15 -6.26 -24.43
N LYS A 295 -1.40 -7.53 -24.10
CA LYS A 295 -0.44 -8.62 -24.34
C LYS A 295 -0.21 -8.82 -25.84
N GLY A 296 -1.25 -8.64 -26.65
CA GLY A 296 -1.16 -8.69 -28.11
C GLY A 296 -0.55 -7.43 -28.73
N SER A 297 -0.88 -6.24 -28.23
CA SER A 297 -0.44 -4.97 -28.83
C SER A 297 0.94 -4.52 -28.34
N GLY A 298 1.28 -4.76 -27.07
CA GLY A 298 2.39 -4.11 -26.39
C GLY A 298 2.28 -2.58 -26.35
N LEU A 299 3.37 -1.93 -25.92
CA LEU A 299 3.57 -0.48 -25.79
C LEU A 299 4.72 0.04 -26.67
N GLN A 300 5.16 -0.73 -27.68
CA GLN A 300 6.31 -0.41 -28.53
C GLN A 300 5.96 0.41 -29.79
N GLN A 301 4.76 0.98 -29.89
CA GLN A 301 4.31 1.67 -31.11
C GLN A 301 5.21 2.85 -31.48
N MET A 302 5.69 3.64 -30.50
CA MET A 302 6.62 4.74 -30.75
C MET A 302 7.97 4.29 -31.29
N LEU A 303 8.46 3.13 -30.84
CA LEU A 303 9.67 2.52 -31.40
C LEU A 303 9.46 2.13 -32.86
N GLN A 304 8.30 1.56 -33.20
CA GLN A 304 7.97 1.21 -34.58
C GLN A 304 7.83 2.46 -35.46
N ILE A 305 7.20 3.53 -34.97
CA ILE A 305 7.12 4.82 -35.67
C ILE A 305 8.52 5.39 -35.92
N TYR A 306 9.41 5.37 -34.93
CA TYR A 306 10.79 5.83 -35.09
C TYR A 306 11.53 5.02 -36.18
N LYS A 307 11.42 3.69 -36.15
CA LYS A 307 12.03 2.80 -37.16
C LYS A 307 11.47 3.05 -38.56
N LEU A 308 10.16 3.26 -38.70
CA LEU A 308 9.52 3.57 -39.99
C LEU A 308 9.99 4.90 -40.58
N LEU A 309 10.20 5.92 -39.73
CA LEU A 309 10.58 7.26 -40.19
C LEU A 309 12.10 7.42 -40.41
N PHE A 310 12.93 6.74 -39.61
CA PHE A 310 14.39 6.98 -39.58
C PHE A 310 15.24 5.71 -39.73
N GLY A 311 14.64 4.53 -39.89
CA GLY A 311 15.34 3.24 -39.99
C GLY A 311 16.01 2.94 -41.34
N GLY A 312 16.25 3.95 -42.17
CA GLY A 312 17.02 3.82 -43.42
C GLY A 312 16.32 3.12 -44.59
N HIS A 313 15.07 2.72 -44.46
CA HIS A 313 14.29 2.21 -45.59
C HIS A 313 13.78 3.40 -46.42
N VAL A 314 13.96 3.35 -47.74
CA VAL A 314 13.38 4.33 -48.68
C VAL A 314 11.88 4.37 -48.41
N MET A 315 11.34 5.54 -48.09
CA MET A 315 9.91 5.75 -47.79
C MET A 315 9.04 5.20 -48.93
N THR A 316 8.60 3.95 -48.79
CA THR A 316 7.71 3.31 -49.74
C THR A 316 6.32 3.94 -49.61
N THR A 317 5.56 3.98 -50.71
CA THR A 317 4.11 4.23 -50.67
C THR A 317 3.46 3.28 -49.65
N GLY A 318 3.02 3.81 -48.51
CA GLY A 318 2.50 3.02 -47.38
C GLY A 318 2.98 3.45 -45.99
N THR A 319 4.13 4.15 -45.88
CA THR A 319 4.69 4.51 -44.56
C THR A 319 3.74 5.40 -43.75
N ARG A 320 3.02 6.32 -44.43
CA ARG A 320 2.09 7.24 -43.76
C ARG A 320 0.92 6.48 -43.13
N GLU A 321 0.34 5.53 -43.85
CA GLU A 321 -0.75 4.67 -43.40
C GLU A 321 -0.30 3.83 -42.20
N SER A 322 0.91 3.24 -42.27
CA SER A 322 1.48 2.49 -41.14
C SER A 322 1.72 3.36 -39.91
N VAL A 323 2.22 4.60 -40.06
CA VAL A 323 2.38 5.52 -38.92
C VAL A 323 1.03 5.87 -38.31
N LEU A 324 0.00 6.17 -39.13
CA LEU A 324 -1.33 6.47 -38.62
C LEU A 324 -1.93 5.28 -37.85
N LEU A 325 -1.76 4.06 -38.36
CA LEU A 325 -2.20 2.84 -37.68
C LEU A 325 -1.49 2.67 -36.32
N MET A 326 -0.17 2.87 -36.26
CA MET A 326 0.59 2.76 -35.00
C MET A 326 0.13 3.78 -33.95
N VAL A 327 -0.26 4.98 -34.38
CA VAL A 327 -0.83 6.01 -33.48
C VAL A 327 -2.17 5.56 -32.92
N GLU A 328 -3.05 5.03 -33.77
CA GLU A 328 -4.34 4.51 -33.32
C GLU A 328 -4.17 3.35 -32.34
N MET A 329 -3.23 2.43 -32.63
CA MET A 329 -2.90 1.32 -31.73
C MET A 329 -2.36 1.82 -30.38
N GLN A 330 -1.56 2.87 -30.40
CA GLN A 330 -0.98 3.49 -29.22
C GLN A 330 -2.03 4.12 -28.31
N ASP A 331 -3.00 4.84 -28.89
CA ASP A 331 -4.12 5.41 -28.14
C ASP A 331 -4.96 4.31 -27.47
N LYS A 332 -5.26 3.22 -28.21
CA LYS A 332 -5.96 2.05 -27.66
C LYS A 332 -5.17 1.38 -26.53
N ALA A 333 -3.87 1.16 -26.73
CA ALA A 333 -2.99 0.59 -25.71
C ALA A 333 -2.98 1.45 -24.44
N PHE A 334 -2.98 2.78 -24.56
CA PHE A 334 -3.04 3.68 -23.40
C PHE A 334 -4.34 3.55 -22.61
N VAL A 335 -5.48 3.37 -23.30
CA VAL A 335 -6.78 3.12 -22.65
C VAL A 335 -6.75 1.82 -21.86
N HIS A 336 -6.33 0.71 -22.46
CA HIS A 336 -6.22 -0.58 -21.79
C HIS A 336 -5.23 -0.53 -20.61
N LEU A 337 -4.10 0.16 -20.76
CA LEU A 337 -3.09 0.31 -19.69
C LEU A 337 -3.66 1.08 -18.50
N THR A 338 -4.40 2.16 -18.77
CA THR A 338 -5.06 2.95 -17.74
C THR A 338 -6.12 2.13 -17.01
N ALA A 339 -6.93 1.37 -17.75
CA ALA A 339 -7.95 0.48 -17.20
C ALA A 339 -7.36 -0.56 -16.22
N LEU A 340 -6.30 -1.26 -16.63
CA LEU A 340 -5.61 -2.21 -15.76
C LEU A 340 -4.95 -1.54 -14.56
N ALA A 341 -4.30 -0.38 -14.75
CA ALA A 341 -3.67 0.35 -13.66
C ALA A 341 -4.68 0.73 -12.56
N VAL A 342 -5.86 1.24 -12.97
CA VAL A 342 -6.96 1.56 -12.06
C VAL A 342 -7.47 0.31 -11.36
N TRP A 343 -7.63 -0.81 -12.08
CA TRP A 343 -8.08 -2.06 -11.47
C TRP A 343 -7.11 -2.55 -10.38
N VAL A 344 -5.80 -2.61 -10.68
CA VAL A 344 -4.78 -3.04 -9.71
C VAL A 344 -4.77 -2.13 -8.48
N GLN A 345 -4.86 -0.81 -8.71
CA GLN A 345 -4.94 0.17 -7.64
C GLN A 345 -6.14 -0.05 -6.72
N ASN A 346 -7.30 -0.37 -7.29
CA ASN A 346 -8.52 -0.65 -6.53
C ASN A 346 -8.52 -2.05 -5.89
N ARG A 347 -7.75 -3.00 -6.45
CA ARG A 347 -7.68 -4.37 -5.94
C ARG A 347 -6.81 -4.48 -4.69
N LEU A 348 -5.72 -3.72 -4.61
CA LEU A 348 -4.76 -3.83 -3.51
C LEU A 348 -5.40 -3.67 -2.11
N PRO A 349 -6.27 -2.67 -1.84
CA PRO A 349 -6.93 -2.55 -0.54
C PRO A 349 -7.78 -3.77 -0.16
N VAL A 350 -8.39 -4.44 -1.13
CA VAL A 350 -9.18 -5.66 -0.89
C VAL A 350 -8.29 -6.81 -0.45
N VAL A 351 -7.10 -6.94 -1.05
CA VAL A 351 -6.14 -7.98 -0.66
C VAL A 351 -5.49 -7.65 0.70
N GLU A 352 -5.20 -6.38 0.97
CA GLU A 352 -4.75 -5.91 2.30
C GLU A 352 -5.74 -6.28 3.40
N GLU A 353 -7.04 -6.09 3.16
CA GLU A 353 -8.08 -6.49 4.10
C GLU A 353 -8.17 -8.01 4.25
N ALA A 354 -8.05 -8.76 3.14
CA ALA A 354 -7.99 -10.22 3.19
C ALA A 354 -6.81 -10.73 4.03
N LYS A 355 -5.64 -10.07 3.98
CA LYS A 355 -4.49 -10.43 4.83
C LYS A 355 -4.79 -10.21 6.30
N LYS A 356 -5.37 -9.06 6.67
CA LYS A 356 -5.77 -8.82 8.06
C LYS A 356 -6.72 -9.90 8.55
N GLY A 357 -7.71 -10.27 7.73
CA GLY A 357 -8.63 -11.36 8.05
C GLY A 357 -7.92 -12.72 8.23
N ALA A 358 -6.99 -13.05 7.33
CA ALA A 358 -6.20 -14.28 7.44
C ALA A 358 -5.30 -14.28 8.69
N GLU A 359 -4.68 -13.14 9.02
CA GLU A 359 -3.86 -12.97 10.22
C GLU A 359 -4.66 -13.19 11.51
N ILE A 360 -5.87 -12.61 11.59
CA ILE A 360 -6.79 -12.80 12.72
C ILE A 360 -7.14 -14.29 12.88
N ARG A 361 -7.53 -14.96 11.78
CA ARG A 361 -7.87 -16.39 11.79
C ARG A 361 -6.69 -17.25 12.23
N ARG A 362 -5.50 -16.99 11.66
CA ARG A 362 -4.24 -17.66 12.01
C ARG A 362 -3.97 -17.53 13.52
N ASN A 363 -4.00 -16.30 14.04
CA ASN A 363 -3.72 -16.04 15.44
C ASN A 363 -4.79 -16.68 16.36
N GLU A 364 -6.06 -16.68 15.96
CA GLU A 364 -7.12 -17.35 16.71
C GLU A 364 -6.91 -18.87 16.78
N GLN A 365 -6.54 -19.52 15.67
CA GLN A 365 -6.23 -20.95 15.64
C GLN A 365 -5.01 -21.26 16.52
N ARG A 366 -3.96 -20.44 16.45
CA ARG A 366 -2.80 -20.55 17.35
C ARG A 366 -3.21 -20.45 18.81
N ARG A 367 -4.09 -19.50 19.18
CA ARG A 367 -4.62 -19.37 20.55
C ARG A 367 -5.37 -20.60 21.01
N ARG A 368 -6.25 -21.15 20.15
CA ARG A 368 -7.00 -22.37 20.46
C ARG A 368 -6.04 -23.53 20.74
N LEU A 369 -5.04 -23.74 19.89
CA LEU A 369 -4.04 -24.79 20.05
C LEU A 369 -3.18 -24.57 21.31
N ALA A 370 -2.69 -23.36 21.55
CA ALA A 370 -1.91 -23.02 22.75
C ALA A 370 -2.67 -23.30 24.04
N ASN A 371 -3.97 -23.02 24.06
CA ASN A 371 -4.81 -23.31 25.22
C ASN A 371 -4.98 -24.81 25.46
N LEU A 372 -5.20 -25.61 24.40
CA LEU A 372 -5.29 -27.07 24.50
C LEU A 372 -3.99 -27.67 25.04
N TRP A 373 -2.86 -27.20 24.50
CA TRP A 373 -1.53 -27.54 24.96
C TRP A 373 -1.31 -27.25 26.44
N LEU A 374 -1.67 -26.05 26.91
CA LEU A 374 -1.54 -25.68 28.31
C LEU A 374 -2.44 -26.52 29.23
N GLN A 375 -3.67 -26.81 28.80
CA GLN A 375 -4.60 -27.67 29.54
C GLN A 375 -4.09 -29.10 29.65
N SER A 376 -3.52 -29.65 28.57
CA SER A 376 -2.91 -30.98 28.55
C SER A 376 -1.69 -31.03 29.48
N HIS A 377 -0.83 -30.00 29.40
CA HIS A 377 0.35 -29.88 30.25
C HIS A 377 -0.01 -29.84 31.75
N ARG A 378 -0.96 -28.99 32.14
CA ARG A 378 -1.45 -28.89 33.53
C ARG A 378 -2.04 -30.20 34.04
N ARG A 379 -2.86 -30.88 33.22
CA ARG A 379 -3.42 -32.19 33.59
C ARG A 379 -2.32 -33.21 33.87
N ARG A 380 -1.28 -33.22 33.07
CA ARG A 380 -0.12 -34.10 33.27
C ARG A 380 0.66 -33.75 34.53
N GLU A 381 0.92 -32.47 34.80
CA GLU A 381 1.57 -32.04 36.05
C GLU A 381 0.76 -32.48 37.27
N SER A 382 -0.58 -32.32 37.23
CA SER A 382 -1.46 -32.79 38.30
C SER A 382 -1.39 -34.30 38.53
N LEU A 383 -1.25 -35.11 37.46
CA LEU A 383 -1.08 -36.56 37.56
C LEU A 383 0.28 -36.96 38.15
N LEU A 384 1.33 -36.18 37.89
CA LEU A 384 2.68 -36.42 38.43
C LEU A 384 2.84 -35.92 39.87
N SER A 385 2.03 -34.94 40.31
CA SER A 385 2.07 -34.39 41.66
C SER A 385 1.27 -35.17 42.71
N LEU A 386 0.64 -36.28 42.33
CA LEU A 386 -0.07 -37.13 43.28
C LEU A 386 0.95 -37.77 44.25
N PRO A 387 0.74 -37.69 45.59
CA PRO A 387 1.68 -38.21 46.56
C PRO A 387 1.88 -39.73 46.37
N ASP A 388 3.14 -40.17 46.47
CA ASP A 388 3.65 -41.55 46.26
C ASP A 388 2.95 -42.67 47.10
N GLY A 389 1.90 -42.37 47.85
CA GLY A 389 1.17 -43.28 48.73
C GLY A 389 -0.04 -44.00 48.11
N ILE A 390 -0.47 -43.67 46.89
CA ILE A 390 -1.56 -44.39 46.22
C ILE A 390 -0.99 -45.12 45.00
N SER A 391 -0.27 -46.20 45.28
CA SER A 391 0.12 -47.19 44.28
C SER A 391 -1.14 -47.83 43.70
N LEU A 392 -1.62 -47.34 42.55
CA LEU A 392 -2.57 -48.03 41.68
C LEU A 392 -1.89 -49.21 40.94
N ARG A 393 -1.04 -49.99 41.64
CA ARG A 393 -0.61 -51.33 41.21
C ARG A 393 -1.56 -52.36 41.81
N SER A 394 -2.79 -52.41 41.33
CA SER A 394 -3.77 -53.49 41.51
C SER A 394 -5.00 -53.01 40.75
N THR A 395 -5.21 -53.31 39.48
CA THR A 395 -5.47 -54.64 38.92
C THR A 395 -5.56 -54.48 37.40
N ILE A 396 -4.71 -55.18 36.65
CA ILE A 396 -5.04 -55.79 35.36
C ILE A 396 -4.70 -57.26 35.50
#